data_AF-A0AAQ1UJ89-F1
#
_entry.id   AF-A0AAQ1UJ89-F1
#
_cell.length_a   1.000
_cell.length_b   1.000
_cell.length_c   1.000
_cell.angle_alpha   90.00
_cell.angle_beta   90.00
_cell.angle_gamma   90.00
#
_symmetry.space_group_name_H-M   'P 1'
#
loop_
_entity.id
_entity.type
_entity.pdbx_description
1 polymer ?
#
loop_
_entity_poly.entity_id
_entity_poly.type
_entity_poly.pdbx_seq_one_letter_code
_entity_poly.pdbx_strand_id
1 'polypeptide(L)'
;MRKYLFTAIALLMGLTVHAQDGKSFYDTFEDGMANGWKAFAYQEGGPTTSHVSVVDNPLVAGANNSSKVLLIQEDDMANPYGAVKEGFELKVSSSDFKYIHLKVLADVAHTITVACKNSEGSGDNTTAWSGAPYTKKGEWEEVVVSIYHNFKPDKNGTAVSLRFFSKTASKIYIDDIYFSNKRTPTPPPAPEETNINDTFEDGNIGTWHSYKDASGITVEVVDNPAKDAVNPSNKVLHVKMDKSSNWKGAVRENMAVPVTNDEGGLKYLYFKVRKPATDVITVNFIKGDESHFTGYTPSEADKWEEAYIDAGVKTDLVNQLYLRPGNTPSEIWIDDIRFVEKRELTGIGDIQAAHAADAPTYTVSGVRVSENGLPKGIYIKGGKKFIVK
;
A
#
# COMPACT_ATOMS: atom_id res chain seq x y z
N MET A 1 15.51 -17.38 -35.28
CA MET A 1 15.07 -16.05 -34.79
C MET A 1 13.56 -16.09 -34.55
N ARG A 2 13.13 -16.42 -33.33
CA ARG A 2 11.74 -16.26 -32.89
C ARG A 2 11.73 -15.12 -31.88
N LYS A 3 11.18 -13.98 -32.27
CA LYS A 3 10.87 -12.87 -31.36
C LYS A 3 9.66 -13.30 -30.55
N TYR A 4 9.85 -13.58 -29.27
CA TYR A 4 8.74 -13.64 -28.32
C TYR A 4 8.37 -12.19 -27.99
N LEU A 5 7.25 -11.75 -28.54
CA LEU A 5 6.57 -10.52 -28.16
C LEU A 5 5.84 -10.84 -26.84
N PHE A 6 6.42 -10.44 -25.72
CA PHE A 6 5.69 -10.41 -24.46
C PHE A 6 4.75 -9.21 -24.52
N THR A 7 3.47 -9.47 -24.75
CA THR A 7 2.41 -8.51 -24.46
C THR A 7 2.33 -8.40 -22.94
N ALA A 8 2.93 -7.37 -22.37
CA ALA A 8 2.73 -7.01 -20.97
C ALA A 8 1.29 -6.52 -20.82
N ILE A 9 0.42 -7.36 -20.25
CA ILE A 9 -0.87 -6.92 -19.71
C ILE A 9 -0.50 -6.20 -18.40
N ALA A 10 -0.41 -4.87 -18.46
CA ALA A 10 -0.32 -4.06 -17.26
C ALA A 10 -1.68 -4.15 -16.53
N LEU A 11 -1.76 -5.07 -15.57
CA LEU A 11 -2.82 -5.04 -14.57
C LEU A 11 -2.49 -3.85 -13.65
N LEU A 12 -3.07 -2.69 -13.93
CA LEU A 12 -3.11 -1.60 -12.94
C LEU A 12 -4.03 -2.07 -11.83
N MET A 13 -3.47 -2.70 -10.80
CA MET A 13 -4.10 -2.73 -9.48
C MET A 13 -3.78 -1.36 -8.89
N GLY A 14 -4.71 -0.42 -8.95
CA GLY A 14 -4.51 0.85 -8.25
C GLY A 14 -4.54 0.60 -6.75
N LEU A 15 -3.99 1.55 -6.02
CA LEU A 15 -3.90 1.47 -4.58
C LEU A 15 -4.42 2.72 -3.94
N THR A 16 -4.98 2.51 -2.77
CA THR A 16 -5.47 3.53 -1.88
C THR A 16 -4.36 3.91 -0.91
N VAL A 17 -3.81 5.12 -1.04
CA VAL A 17 -2.91 5.71 -0.03
C VAL A 17 -3.77 6.45 1.00
N HIS A 18 -4.11 5.76 2.09
CA HIS A 18 -4.72 6.40 3.26
C HIS A 18 -3.63 7.00 4.17
N ALA A 19 -3.00 8.07 3.72
CA ALA A 19 -2.13 8.85 4.60
C ALA A 19 -2.99 9.81 5.44
N GLN A 20 -3.40 9.39 6.63
CA GLN A 20 -3.97 10.29 7.63
C GLN A 20 -2.88 11.14 8.34
N ASP A 21 -1.80 11.50 7.62
CA ASP A 21 -0.83 12.52 8.05
C ASP A 21 -1.14 13.86 7.33
N GLY A 22 -2.40 14.30 7.40
CA GLY A 22 -2.86 15.68 7.17
C GLY A 22 -2.48 16.39 5.86
N LYS A 23 -1.84 15.74 4.89
CA LYS A 23 -1.23 16.38 3.71
C LYS A 23 -1.35 15.59 2.40
N SER A 24 -2.12 14.50 2.34
CA SER A 24 -2.47 13.86 1.07
C SER A 24 -3.74 13.03 1.23
N PHE A 25 -4.58 13.01 0.20
CA PHE A 25 -5.75 12.14 0.08
C PHE A 25 -5.79 11.64 -1.35
N TYR A 26 -5.89 10.33 -1.53
CA TYR A 26 -6.08 9.71 -2.83
C TYR A 26 -6.96 8.45 -2.69
N ASP A 27 -8.03 8.38 -3.48
CA ASP A 27 -8.96 7.24 -3.50
C ASP A 27 -9.15 6.71 -4.92
N THR A 28 -8.85 5.43 -5.10
CA THR A 28 -8.91 4.71 -6.38
C THR A 28 -9.92 3.56 -6.36
N PHE A 29 -10.47 3.19 -5.20
CA PHE A 29 -11.45 2.11 -5.03
C PHE A 29 -10.99 0.70 -5.45
N GLU A 30 -9.72 0.53 -5.82
CA GLU A 30 -9.17 -0.72 -6.36
C GLU A 30 -9.03 -1.83 -5.30
N ASP A 31 -9.05 -1.46 -4.02
CA ASP A 31 -9.18 -2.39 -2.89
C ASP A 31 -10.59 -3.02 -2.78
N GLY A 32 -11.54 -2.58 -3.62
CA GLY A 32 -12.93 -3.04 -3.60
C GLY A 32 -13.75 -2.51 -2.43
N MET A 33 -13.19 -1.59 -1.63
CA MET A 33 -13.81 -1.07 -0.43
C MET A 33 -14.29 0.36 -0.66
N ALA A 34 -15.47 0.69 -0.10
CA ALA A 34 -15.99 2.05 -0.18
C ALA A 34 -15.23 3.04 0.71
N ASN A 35 -14.24 2.61 1.50
CA ASN A 35 -13.33 3.47 2.24
C ASN A 35 -14.03 4.59 3.03
N GLY A 36 -15.19 4.34 3.64
CA GLY A 36 -15.95 5.36 4.39
C GLY A 36 -16.80 6.31 3.54
N TRP A 37 -16.86 6.12 2.22
CA TRP A 37 -17.92 6.68 1.38
C TRP A 37 -19.24 6.01 1.70
N LYS A 38 -20.26 6.83 1.93
CA LYS A 38 -21.62 6.41 2.26
C LYS A 38 -22.63 7.30 1.57
N ALA A 39 -23.86 6.82 1.45
CA ALA A 39 -24.99 7.65 1.03
C ALA A 39 -25.18 8.82 2.00
N PHE A 40 -25.35 10.03 1.47
CA PHE A 40 -25.55 11.20 2.31
C PHE A 40 -27.00 11.28 2.78
N ALA A 41 -27.19 11.45 4.08
CA ALA A 41 -28.49 11.78 4.69
C ALA A 41 -28.48 13.26 5.09
N TYR A 42 -29.52 14.01 4.69
CA TYR A 42 -29.61 15.45 4.98
C TYR A 42 -29.64 15.76 6.49
N GLN A 43 -30.24 14.87 7.28
CA GLN A 43 -30.23 14.91 8.74
C GLN A 43 -29.57 13.65 9.28
N GLU A 44 -28.89 13.78 10.42
CA GLU A 44 -28.28 12.65 11.11
C GLU A 44 -29.35 11.61 11.44
N GLY A 45 -29.16 10.37 10.98
CA GLY A 45 -30.13 9.28 11.11
C GLY A 45 -31.37 9.38 10.20
N GLY A 46 -31.42 10.37 9.31
CA GLY A 46 -32.50 10.54 8.32
C GLY A 46 -32.41 9.57 7.14
N PRO A 47 -33.46 9.49 6.31
CA PRO A 47 -33.45 8.64 5.12
C PRO A 47 -32.41 9.11 4.10
N THR A 48 -31.72 8.16 3.48
CA THR A 48 -30.87 8.39 2.31
C THR A 48 -31.70 8.23 1.04
N THR A 49 -31.39 9.02 0.02
CA THR A 49 -32.01 8.93 -1.32
C THR A 49 -31.08 8.33 -2.36
N SER A 50 -29.96 7.77 -1.91
CA SER A 50 -28.92 7.18 -2.73
C SER A 50 -28.36 5.89 -2.13
N HIS A 51 -27.73 5.11 -2.99
CA HIS A 51 -26.93 3.95 -2.67
C HIS A 51 -25.48 4.18 -3.13
N VAL A 52 -24.52 3.89 -2.27
CA VAL A 52 -23.09 4.06 -2.53
C VAL A 52 -22.40 2.71 -2.38
N SER A 53 -21.63 2.32 -3.38
CA SER A 53 -20.92 1.04 -3.40
C SER A 53 -19.70 1.12 -4.31
N VAL A 54 -18.74 0.23 -4.11
CA VAL A 54 -17.66 0.02 -5.08
C VAL A 54 -18.03 -1.15 -5.99
N VAL A 55 -17.90 -0.91 -7.30
CA VAL A 55 -18.32 -1.85 -8.35
C VAL A 55 -17.23 -1.99 -9.40
N ASP A 56 -17.35 -3.00 -10.26
CA ASP A 56 -16.49 -3.09 -11.45
C ASP A 56 -16.65 -1.84 -12.32
N ASN A 57 -15.53 -1.32 -12.83
CA ASN A 57 -15.53 -0.19 -13.76
C ASN A 57 -16.34 -0.57 -15.01
N PRO A 58 -17.49 0.10 -15.27
CA PRO A 58 -18.36 -0.25 -16.39
C PRO A 58 -17.75 0.12 -17.75
N LEU A 59 -16.67 0.91 -17.77
CA LEU A 59 -15.97 1.34 -18.97
C LEU A 59 -14.47 1.47 -18.70
N VAL A 60 -13.73 0.37 -18.84
CA VAL A 60 -12.26 0.35 -18.75
C VAL A 60 -11.66 0.88 -20.06
N ALA A 61 -11.79 2.18 -20.29
CA ALA A 61 -11.31 2.84 -21.50
C ALA A 61 -11.16 4.36 -21.34
N GLY A 62 -10.37 4.96 -22.24
CA GLY A 62 -10.24 6.40 -22.32
C GLY A 62 -9.42 6.99 -21.18
N ALA A 63 -10.01 7.92 -20.42
CA ALA A 63 -9.33 8.59 -19.31
C ALA A 63 -9.20 7.73 -18.05
N ASN A 64 -9.97 6.62 -17.95
CA ASN A 64 -9.94 5.73 -16.81
C ASN A 64 -9.80 4.26 -17.24
N ASN A 65 -8.73 3.61 -16.78
CA ASN A 65 -8.45 2.20 -17.04
C ASN A 65 -8.41 1.37 -15.74
N SER A 66 -8.97 1.90 -14.65
CA SER A 66 -9.11 1.20 -13.37
C SER A 66 -10.06 0.02 -13.48
N SER A 67 -9.98 -0.90 -12.52
CA SER A 67 -10.82 -2.10 -12.46
C SER A 67 -12.09 -1.87 -11.65
N LYS A 68 -12.05 -0.98 -10.67
CA LYS A 68 -13.09 -0.69 -9.69
C LYS A 68 -13.31 0.81 -9.58
N VAL A 69 -14.54 1.19 -9.28
CA VAL A 69 -14.94 2.60 -9.15
C VAL A 69 -16.02 2.75 -8.10
N LEU A 70 -16.16 3.95 -7.54
CA LEU A 70 -17.28 4.30 -6.68
C LEU A 70 -18.53 4.53 -7.55
N LEU A 71 -19.57 3.74 -7.32
CA LEU A 71 -20.91 3.99 -7.83
C LEU A 71 -21.73 4.75 -6.79
N ILE A 72 -22.32 5.86 -7.23
CA ILE A 72 -23.43 6.52 -6.54
C ILE A 72 -24.67 6.33 -7.42
N GLN A 73 -25.67 5.64 -6.88
CA GLN A 73 -26.96 5.43 -7.52
C GLN A 73 -28.03 6.21 -6.75
N GLU A 74 -28.76 7.09 -7.41
CA GLU A 74 -29.84 7.89 -6.80
C GLU A 74 -31.18 7.16 -6.97
N ASP A 75 -31.90 6.95 -5.88
CA ASP A 75 -33.24 6.31 -5.87
C ASP A 75 -34.37 7.32 -5.97
N ASP A 76 -34.13 8.56 -5.49
CA ASP A 76 -35.06 9.68 -5.63
C ASP A 76 -34.40 10.83 -6.40
N MET A 77 -34.67 10.85 -7.72
CA MET A 77 -34.21 11.90 -8.62
C MET A 77 -34.80 13.29 -8.30
N ALA A 78 -35.85 13.39 -7.48
CA ALA A 78 -36.37 14.69 -7.04
C ALA A 78 -35.52 15.29 -5.90
N ASN A 79 -34.85 14.47 -5.10
CA ASN A 79 -34.00 14.89 -3.98
C ASN A 79 -32.67 14.11 -3.92
N PRO A 80 -31.82 14.21 -4.96
CA PRO A 80 -30.57 13.47 -5.00
C PRO A 80 -29.57 14.07 -4.01
N TYR A 81 -29.14 13.24 -3.07
CA TYR A 81 -28.22 13.61 -2.00
C TYR A 81 -26.81 13.03 -2.20
N GLY A 82 -26.67 12.05 -3.11
CA GLY A 82 -25.40 11.47 -3.52
C GLY A 82 -24.59 10.88 -2.38
N ALA A 83 -23.30 11.17 -2.30
CA ALA A 83 -22.37 10.52 -1.37
C ALA A 83 -21.63 11.48 -0.46
N VAL A 84 -21.21 10.99 0.70
CA VAL A 84 -20.34 11.67 1.65
C VAL A 84 -19.21 10.74 2.09
N LYS A 85 -18.01 11.29 2.25
CA LYS A 85 -16.91 10.60 2.93
C LYS A 85 -17.04 10.84 4.44
N GLU A 86 -17.46 9.83 5.18
CA GLU A 86 -17.62 9.90 6.63
C GLU A 86 -16.28 10.08 7.33
N GLY A 87 -16.26 10.90 8.40
CA GLY A 87 -15.07 11.13 9.23
C GLY A 87 -13.92 11.87 8.53
N PHE A 88 -14.12 12.33 7.30
CA PHE A 88 -13.08 13.00 6.53
C PHE A 88 -13.11 14.51 6.74
N GLU A 89 -11.99 15.03 7.26
CA GLU A 89 -11.72 16.45 7.38
C GLU A 89 -10.30 16.74 6.93
N LEU A 90 -10.15 17.39 5.77
CA LEU A 90 -8.83 17.86 5.31
C LEU A 90 -8.67 19.33 5.66
N LYS A 91 -7.65 19.67 6.45
CA LYS A 91 -7.28 21.06 6.71
C LYS A 91 -6.48 21.63 5.53
N VAL A 92 -7.04 22.64 4.86
CA VAL A 92 -6.38 23.34 3.75
C VAL A 92 -6.14 24.81 4.11
N SER A 93 -4.99 25.34 3.69
CA SER A 93 -4.70 26.77 3.71
C SER A 93 -4.41 27.29 2.30
N SER A 94 -4.36 28.62 2.14
CA SER A 94 -4.08 29.25 0.84
C SER A 94 -2.75 28.84 0.19
N SER A 95 -1.82 28.23 0.96
CA SER A 95 -0.54 27.71 0.49
C SER A 95 -0.53 26.22 0.14
N ASP A 96 -1.58 25.46 0.48
CA ASP A 96 -1.62 24.00 0.33
C ASP A 96 -2.37 23.60 -0.96
N PHE A 97 -3.51 22.91 -0.81
CA PHE A 97 -4.36 22.43 -1.89
C PHE A 97 -5.32 23.50 -2.39
N LYS A 98 -5.44 23.61 -3.72
CA LYS A 98 -6.33 24.55 -4.41
C LYS A 98 -7.43 23.85 -5.19
N TYR A 99 -7.21 22.58 -5.54
CA TYR A 99 -8.04 21.82 -6.44
C TYR A 99 -8.28 20.41 -5.91
N ILE A 100 -9.47 19.90 -6.17
CA ILE A 100 -9.80 18.48 -6.11
C ILE A 100 -9.89 17.99 -7.55
N HIS A 101 -9.21 16.90 -7.85
CA HIS A 101 -9.27 16.19 -9.11
C HIS A 101 -10.01 14.88 -8.89
N LEU A 102 -10.83 14.51 -9.87
CA LEU A 102 -11.57 13.25 -9.88
C LEU A 102 -11.93 12.90 -11.32
N LYS A 103 -12.10 11.62 -11.60
CA LYS A 103 -12.67 11.12 -12.84
C LYS A 103 -14.15 10.84 -12.64
N VAL A 104 -14.96 11.21 -13.63
CA VAL A 104 -16.40 11.04 -13.61
C VAL A 104 -16.86 10.34 -14.89
N LEU A 105 -17.77 9.38 -14.73
CA LEU A 105 -18.54 8.77 -15.81
C LEU A 105 -20.03 8.82 -15.45
N ALA A 106 -20.83 9.40 -16.33
CA ALA A 106 -22.29 9.49 -16.20
C ALA A 106 -22.95 9.48 -17.58
N ASP A 107 -24.24 9.15 -17.64
CA ASP A 107 -25.04 9.13 -18.87
C ASP A 107 -25.58 10.51 -19.29
N VAL A 108 -25.50 11.48 -18.39
CA VAL A 108 -25.89 12.88 -18.59
C VAL A 108 -24.72 13.81 -18.31
N ALA A 109 -24.79 15.05 -18.78
CA ALA A 109 -23.85 16.09 -18.41
C ALA A 109 -24.42 16.87 -17.23
N HIS A 110 -23.60 17.23 -16.25
CA HIS A 110 -24.02 17.99 -15.08
C HIS A 110 -22.82 18.65 -14.40
N THR A 111 -23.00 19.09 -13.16
CA THR A 111 -21.97 19.59 -12.26
C THR A 111 -21.79 18.64 -11.09
N ILE A 112 -20.54 18.32 -10.76
CA ILE A 112 -20.19 17.75 -9.45
C ILE A 112 -19.99 18.90 -8.47
N THR A 113 -20.57 18.80 -7.27
CA THR A 113 -20.44 19.82 -6.21
C THR A 113 -19.89 19.21 -4.94
N VAL A 114 -18.96 19.91 -4.30
CA VAL A 114 -18.30 19.57 -3.03
C VAL A 114 -18.55 20.61 -1.95
N ALA A 115 -18.54 20.18 -0.70
CA ALA A 115 -18.80 21.01 0.48
C ALA A 115 -17.50 21.43 1.18
N CYS A 116 -17.29 22.73 1.37
CA CYS A 116 -16.14 23.27 2.10
C CYS A 116 -16.64 23.99 3.37
N LYS A 117 -16.05 23.72 4.54
CA LYS A 117 -16.49 24.26 5.81
C LYS A 117 -15.35 24.94 6.58
N ASN A 118 -15.57 26.12 7.13
CA ASN A 118 -14.60 26.75 8.04
C ASN A 118 -14.73 26.18 9.47
N SER A 119 -13.63 26.20 10.21
CA SER A 119 -13.52 25.58 11.55
C SER A 119 -14.38 26.27 12.63
N GLU A 120 -14.81 27.52 12.41
CA GLU A 120 -15.41 28.37 13.45
C GLU A 120 -16.94 28.54 13.41
N GLY A 121 -17.74 27.59 12.89
CA GLY A 121 -19.18 27.67 13.14
C GLY A 121 -19.97 26.37 13.01
N SER A 122 -20.66 26.03 14.09
CA SER A 122 -21.69 25.01 14.13
C SER A 122 -23.01 25.56 13.58
N GLY A 123 -23.25 25.33 12.30
CA GLY A 123 -24.53 25.57 11.62
C GLY A 123 -24.41 25.42 10.11
N ASP A 124 -25.50 25.09 9.41
CA ASP A 124 -25.54 24.89 7.94
C ASP A 124 -25.07 26.13 7.15
N ASN A 125 -25.05 27.32 7.78
CA ASN A 125 -24.61 28.59 7.20
C ASN A 125 -23.08 28.81 7.15
N THR A 126 -22.24 27.84 7.55
CA THR A 126 -20.76 27.92 7.42
C THR A 126 -20.18 27.04 6.31
N THR A 127 -21.05 26.38 5.53
CA THR A 127 -20.66 25.52 4.41
C THR A 127 -20.76 26.28 3.10
N ALA A 128 -19.65 26.42 2.37
CA ALA A 128 -19.65 26.88 1.00
C ALA A 128 -19.62 25.70 0.03
N TRP A 129 -20.23 25.92 -1.13
CA TRP A 129 -20.34 24.91 -2.18
C TRP A 129 -19.46 25.32 -3.37
N SER A 130 -18.58 24.41 -3.76
CA SER A 130 -17.75 24.55 -4.96
C SER A 130 -18.11 23.44 -5.94
N GLY A 131 -18.06 23.68 -7.24
CA GLY A 131 -18.38 22.66 -8.21
C GLY A 131 -17.74 22.90 -9.56
N ALA A 132 -17.70 21.84 -10.37
CA ALA A 132 -17.20 21.88 -11.73
C ALA A 132 -18.10 21.03 -12.64
N PRO A 133 -18.32 21.47 -13.90
CA PRO A 133 -19.10 20.69 -14.85
C PRO A 133 -18.32 19.46 -15.30
N TYR A 134 -19.06 18.38 -15.54
CA TYR A 134 -18.70 17.29 -16.45
C TYR A 134 -19.65 17.34 -17.64
N THR A 135 -19.09 17.27 -18.83
CA THR A 135 -19.76 17.56 -20.10
C THR A 135 -19.90 16.34 -21.00
N LYS A 136 -19.06 15.31 -20.80
CA LYS A 136 -19.09 14.07 -21.57
C LYS A 136 -20.18 13.13 -21.05
N LYS A 137 -20.88 12.47 -21.97
CA LYS A 137 -21.94 11.50 -21.68
C LYS A 137 -21.47 10.11 -22.10
N GLY A 138 -21.55 9.15 -21.20
CA GLY A 138 -21.12 7.77 -21.45
C GLY A 138 -19.61 7.59 -21.63
N GLU A 139 -18.82 8.61 -21.29
CA GLU A 139 -17.36 8.57 -21.37
C GLU A 139 -16.74 9.14 -20.10
N TRP A 140 -15.55 8.63 -19.73
CA TRP A 140 -14.79 9.17 -18.62
C TRP A 140 -14.26 10.58 -18.91
N GLU A 141 -14.44 11.47 -17.94
CA GLU A 141 -13.95 12.84 -17.94
C GLU A 141 -13.19 13.14 -16.66
N GLU A 142 -12.03 13.77 -16.79
CA GLU A 142 -11.32 14.36 -15.65
C GLU A 142 -11.98 15.69 -15.27
N VAL A 143 -12.43 15.79 -14.03
CA VAL A 143 -13.12 16.96 -13.48
C VAL A 143 -12.26 17.59 -12.41
N VAL A 144 -12.05 18.91 -12.52
CA VAL A 144 -11.21 19.68 -11.58
C VAL A 144 -12.06 20.71 -10.85
N VAL A 145 -12.28 20.49 -9.57
CA VAL A 145 -13.05 21.38 -8.69
C VAL A 145 -12.11 22.32 -7.96
N SER A 146 -12.32 23.64 -8.08
CA SER A 146 -11.59 24.64 -7.31
C SER A 146 -12.16 24.76 -5.90
N ILE A 147 -11.33 24.58 -4.88
CA ILE A 147 -11.74 24.66 -3.47
C ILE A 147 -12.13 26.10 -3.10
N TYR A 148 -11.37 27.08 -3.61
CA TYR A 148 -11.47 28.49 -3.23
C TYR A 148 -12.39 29.34 -4.12
N HIS A 149 -13.16 28.72 -5.03
CA HIS A 149 -13.97 29.49 -5.98
C HIS A 149 -15.04 30.34 -5.29
N ASN A 150 -15.78 29.75 -4.35
CA ASN A 150 -16.85 30.41 -3.59
C ASN A 150 -16.52 30.55 -2.10
N PHE A 151 -15.25 30.35 -1.73
CA PHE A 151 -14.88 30.13 -0.35
C PHE A 151 -13.50 30.72 -0.03
N LYS A 152 -13.40 31.43 1.10
CA LYS A 152 -12.14 31.99 1.60
C LYS A 152 -11.74 31.25 2.89
N PRO A 153 -10.55 30.62 2.92
CA PRO A 153 -10.09 29.94 4.11
C PRO A 153 -9.82 30.95 5.22
N ASP A 154 -10.14 30.59 6.46
CA ASP A 154 -9.76 31.37 7.63
C ASP A 154 -8.28 31.14 8.00
N LYS A 155 -7.76 31.97 8.92
CA LYS A 155 -6.36 31.91 9.38
C LYS A 155 -6.01 30.63 10.15
N ASN A 156 -7.01 29.87 10.60
CA ASN A 156 -6.86 28.66 11.41
C ASN A 156 -6.94 27.37 10.53
N GLY A 157 -7.18 27.53 9.24
CA GLY A 157 -7.30 26.44 8.27
C GLY A 157 -8.74 26.01 8.04
N THR A 158 -9.02 25.56 6.83
CA THR A 158 -10.36 25.15 6.40
C THR A 158 -10.50 23.65 6.40
N ALA A 159 -11.60 23.14 6.94
CA ALA A 159 -12.03 21.77 6.80
C ALA A 159 -12.72 21.53 5.44
N VAL A 160 -12.13 20.71 4.57
CA VAL A 160 -12.83 20.21 3.38
C VAL A 160 -13.51 18.89 3.71
N SER A 161 -14.82 18.83 3.48
CA SER A 161 -15.60 17.59 3.57
C SER A 161 -16.03 17.17 2.17
N LEU A 162 -15.71 15.94 1.77
CA LEU A 162 -16.13 15.47 0.46
C LEU A 162 -17.60 15.04 0.51
N ARG A 163 -18.43 15.78 -0.21
CA ARG A 163 -19.81 15.42 -0.53
C ARG A 163 -19.98 15.53 -2.03
N PHE A 164 -20.68 14.61 -2.65
CA PHE A 164 -20.95 14.60 -4.08
C PHE A 164 -22.45 14.57 -4.29
N PHE A 165 -22.97 15.46 -5.12
CA PHE A 165 -24.38 15.52 -5.49
C PHE A 165 -24.52 15.30 -6.98
N SER A 166 -25.45 14.43 -7.37
CA SER A 166 -25.80 14.19 -8.77
C SER A 166 -27.24 14.62 -8.99
N LYS A 167 -27.48 15.90 -9.31
CA LYS A 167 -28.88 16.39 -9.41
C LYS A 167 -29.69 15.80 -10.58
N THR A 168 -29.03 15.13 -11.53
CA THR A 168 -29.68 14.72 -12.79
C THR A 168 -29.27 13.36 -13.31
N ALA A 169 -28.26 12.69 -12.74
CA ALA A 169 -27.87 11.34 -13.15
C ALA A 169 -28.35 10.32 -12.12
N SER A 170 -29.07 9.28 -12.59
CA SER A 170 -29.48 8.15 -11.74
C SER A 170 -28.30 7.29 -11.29
N LYS A 171 -27.22 7.29 -12.07
CA LYS A 171 -25.95 6.65 -11.74
C LYS A 171 -24.80 7.57 -12.12
N ILE A 172 -23.86 7.73 -11.21
CA ILE A 172 -22.59 8.39 -11.45
C ILE A 172 -21.47 7.49 -10.91
N TYR A 173 -20.44 7.30 -11.73
CA TYR A 173 -19.23 6.59 -11.34
C TYR A 173 -18.13 7.61 -11.12
N ILE A 174 -17.41 7.47 -10.01
CA ILE A 174 -16.34 8.36 -9.60
C ILE A 174 -15.10 7.53 -9.33
N ASP A 175 -13.95 8.07 -9.71
CA ASP A 175 -12.66 7.44 -9.49
C ASP A 175 -11.52 8.47 -9.37
N ASP A 176 -10.34 8.02 -8.96
CA ASP A 176 -9.10 8.80 -8.89
C ASP A 176 -9.26 10.15 -8.19
N ILE A 177 -9.78 10.14 -6.96
CA ILE A 177 -10.05 11.38 -6.22
C ILE A 177 -8.79 11.84 -5.49
N TYR A 178 -8.20 12.98 -5.85
CA TYR A 178 -7.03 13.55 -5.15
C TYR A 178 -7.05 15.06 -5.00
N PHE A 179 -6.23 15.58 -4.09
CA PHE A 179 -6.05 17.01 -3.87
C PHE A 179 -4.72 17.50 -4.48
N SER A 180 -4.73 18.68 -5.09
CA SER A 180 -3.54 19.28 -5.70
C SER A 180 -3.51 20.80 -5.58
N ASN A 181 -2.32 21.39 -5.66
CA ASN A 181 -2.12 22.83 -5.81
C ASN A 181 -2.17 23.29 -7.28
N LYS A 182 -2.17 22.35 -8.24
CA LYS A 182 -2.22 22.61 -9.69
C LYS A 182 -3.62 22.37 -10.24
N ARG A 183 -4.05 23.26 -11.14
CA ARG A 183 -5.34 23.12 -11.86
C ARG A 183 -5.26 22.09 -12.97
N THR A 184 -4.10 22.00 -13.62
CA THR A 184 -3.86 20.98 -14.63
C THR A 184 -3.73 19.63 -13.94
N PRO A 185 -4.47 18.60 -14.37
CA PRO A 185 -4.27 17.25 -13.92
C PRO A 185 -2.80 16.90 -14.09
N THR A 186 -2.16 16.52 -13.00
CA THR A 186 -0.89 15.81 -13.06
C THR A 186 -1.29 14.39 -12.71
N PRO A 187 -0.86 13.35 -13.46
CA PRO A 187 -1.13 11.98 -13.05
C PRO A 187 -0.80 11.86 -11.55
N PRO A 188 -1.73 11.39 -10.71
CA PRO A 188 -1.38 11.09 -9.33
C PRO A 188 -0.15 10.17 -9.34
N PRO A 189 0.76 10.28 -8.37
CA PRO A 189 1.89 9.36 -8.28
C PRO A 189 1.30 7.95 -8.27
N ALA A 190 1.70 7.13 -9.24
CA ALA A 190 1.32 5.74 -9.25
C ALA A 190 1.79 5.13 -7.91
N PRO A 191 1.03 4.21 -7.30
CA PRO A 191 1.60 3.32 -6.30
C PRO A 191 2.70 2.54 -7.01
N GLU A 192 3.96 2.91 -6.77
CA GLU A 192 5.00 2.55 -7.74
C GLU A 192 5.36 1.06 -7.73
N GLU A 193 5.01 0.26 -6.72
CA GLU A 193 5.47 -1.14 -6.68
C GLU A 193 4.48 -2.13 -6.06
N THR A 194 3.84 -2.96 -6.90
CA THR A 194 3.00 -4.10 -6.51
C THR A 194 3.79 -5.28 -5.92
N ASN A 195 5.12 -5.22 -5.99
CA ASN A 195 6.05 -5.98 -5.18
C ASN A 195 7.32 -5.15 -5.03
N ILE A 196 7.68 -4.78 -3.80
CA ILE A 196 8.96 -4.11 -3.54
C ILE A 196 10.11 -5.07 -3.88
N ASN A 197 11.17 -4.54 -4.49
CA ASN A 197 12.40 -5.27 -4.74
C ASN A 197 13.60 -4.35 -4.53
N ASP A 198 13.80 -3.97 -3.27
CA ASP A 198 14.81 -3.00 -2.88
C ASP A 198 16.17 -3.71 -2.73
N THR A 199 17.02 -3.58 -3.76
CA THR A 199 18.39 -4.13 -3.81
C THR A 199 19.47 -3.09 -3.49
N PHE A 200 19.10 -1.80 -3.46
CA PHE A 200 19.97 -0.64 -3.12
C PHE A 200 21.22 -0.44 -4.00
N GLU A 201 21.46 -1.29 -5.01
CA GLU A 201 22.67 -1.25 -5.86
C GLU A 201 22.80 0.03 -6.70
N ASP A 202 21.69 0.73 -6.96
CA ASP A 202 21.68 2.03 -7.63
C ASP A 202 22.06 3.20 -6.70
N GLY A 203 22.25 2.93 -5.41
CA GLY A 203 22.54 3.93 -4.37
C GLY A 203 21.32 4.78 -3.99
N ASN A 204 20.14 4.48 -4.51
CA ASN A 204 18.93 5.22 -4.20
C ASN A 204 18.24 4.64 -2.96
N ILE A 205 17.84 5.51 -2.04
CA ILE A 205 17.12 5.15 -0.82
C ILE A 205 15.62 4.92 -1.08
N GLY A 206 15.11 5.34 -2.24
CA GLY A 206 13.69 5.21 -2.58
C GLY A 206 12.81 5.97 -1.60
N THR A 207 11.74 5.33 -1.12
CA THR A 207 10.83 5.91 -0.12
C THR A 207 11.12 5.42 1.31
N TRP A 208 12.33 4.91 1.56
CA TRP A 208 12.78 4.63 2.92
C TRP A 208 13.12 5.94 3.64
N HIS A 209 12.63 6.09 4.87
CA HIS A 209 12.97 7.22 5.73
C HIS A 209 12.85 6.84 7.22
N SER A 210 13.30 7.72 8.12
CA SER A 210 13.08 7.52 9.55
C SER A 210 11.63 7.83 9.92
N TYR A 211 11.09 7.13 10.92
CA TYR A 211 9.74 7.37 11.40
C TYR A 211 9.55 8.84 11.85
N LYS A 212 8.66 9.57 11.17
CA LYS A 212 8.30 10.97 11.46
C LYS A 212 9.51 11.90 11.67
N ASP A 213 10.57 11.70 10.88
CA ASP A 213 11.83 12.44 11.01
C ASP A 213 12.39 12.42 12.44
N ALA A 214 12.18 11.31 13.15
CA ALA A 214 12.53 11.22 14.55
C ALA A 214 14.04 11.38 14.76
N SER A 215 14.41 12.38 15.56
CA SER A 215 15.80 12.58 15.96
C SER A 215 16.40 11.32 16.60
N GLY A 216 17.64 11.01 16.22
CA GLY A 216 18.39 9.84 16.69
C GLY A 216 18.11 8.55 15.92
N ILE A 217 17.48 8.63 14.75
CA ILE A 217 17.42 7.52 13.78
C ILE A 217 17.96 7.98 12.45
N THR A 218 18.93 7.22 11.94
CA THR A 218 19.49 7.38 10.60
C THR A 218 19.02 6.22 9.74
N VAL A 219 18.54 6.54 8.54
CA VAL A 219 18.19 5.58 7.49
C VAL A 219 18.92 6.03 6.23
N GLU A 220 19.81 5.21 5.71
CA GLU A 220 20.66 5.57 4.58
C GLU A 220 21.08 4.34 3.77
N VAL A 221 21.44 4.54 2.51
CA VAL A 221 22.08 3.50 1.68
C VAL A 221 23.59 3.67 1.77
N VAL A 222 24.29 2.63 2.22
CA VAL A 222 25.73 2.64 2.48
C VAL A 222 26.43 1.50 1.75
N ASP A 223 27.77 1.52 1.70
CA ASP A 223 28.53 0.34 1.28
C ASP A 223 28.27 -0.85 2.20
N ASN A 224 28.11 -2.05 1.62
CA ASN A 224 27.97 -3.28 2.38
C ASN A 224 29.18 -3.47 3.33
N PRO A 225 28.97 -3.49 4.66
CA PRO A 225 30.07 -3.50 5.63
C PRO A 225 30.87 -4.80 5.64
N ALA A 226 30.31 -5.90 5.14
CA ALA A 226 30.91 -7.22 5.21
C ALA A 226 30.37 -8.14 4.11
N LYS A 227 30.80 -7.94 2.86
CA LYS A 227 30.39 -8.82 1.76
C LYS A 227 30.81 -10.26 2.02
N ASP A 228 29.88 -11.19 1.82
CA ASP A 228 30.13 -12.62 1.93
C ASP A 228 29.29 -13.41 0.90
N ALA A 229 29.23 -14.73 1.08
CA ALA A 229 28.48 -15.61 0.19
C ALA A 229 26.95 -15.45 0.32
N VAL A 230 26.45 -14.99 1.48
CA VAL A 230 25.02 -14.74 1.71
C VAL A 230 24.64 -13.40 1.10
N ASN A 231 25.42 -12.35 1.37
CA ASN A 231 25.22 -11.04 0.76
C ASN A 231 26.46 -10.52 0.02
N PRO A 232 26.57 -10.78 -1.31
CA PRO A 232 27.66 -10.28 -2.12
C PRO A 232 27.44 -8.84 -2.65
N SER A 233 26.29 -8.21 -2.37
CA SER A 233 25.90 -6.89 -2.89
C SER A 233 26.86 -5.77 -2.46
N ASN A 234 26.90 -4.68 -3.24
CA ASN A 234 27.76 -3.54 -2.98
C ASN A 234 27.16 -2.56 -1.98
N LYS A 235 25.85 -2.36 -2.06
CA LYS A 235 25.11 -1.37 -1.28
C LYS A 235 24.02 -2.05 -0.48
N VAL A 236 23.70 -1.49 0.68
CA VAL A 236 22.69 -2.02 1.59
C VAL A 236 21.99 -0.85 2.30
N LEU A 237 20.77 -1.06 2.75
CA LEU A 237 20.10 -0.15 3.66
C LEU A 237 20.71 -0.29 5.06
N HIS A 238 21.10 0.82 5.66
CA HIS A 238 21.55 0.90 7.04
C HIS A 238 20.53 1.68 7.86
N VAL A 239 20.14 1.08 8.98
CA VAL A 239 19.23 1.70 9.94
C VAL A 239 19.95 1.74 11.29
N LYS A 240 20.23 2.95 11.76
CA LYS A 240 20.89 3.18 13.05
C LYS A 240 19.95 3.92 13.99
N MET A 241 19.88 3.44 15.23
CA MET A 241 19.12 4.05 16.31
C MET A 241 20.05 4.40 17.47
N ASP A 242 20.19 5.69 17.78
CA ASP A 242 21.11 6.20 18.81
C ASP A 242 20.49 6.20 20.23
N LYS A 243 19.15 6.11 20.32
CA LYS A 243 18.40 6.17 21.59
C LYS A 243 17.34 5.09 21.64
N SER A 244 17.13 4.50 22.81
CA SER A 244 16.04 3.53 23.03
C SER A 244 14.69 4.10 22.60
N SER A 245 13.94 3.33 21.80
CA SER A 245 12.57 3.66 21.44
C SER A 245 11.75 2.39 21.19
N ASN A 246 10.49 2.43 21.63
CA ASN A 246 9.55 1.32 21.50
C ASN A 246 8.65 1.39 20.25
N TRP A 247 8.74 2.44 19.43
CA TRP A 247 7.87 2.63 18.24
C TRP A 247 8.57 3.26 17.03
N LYS A 248 9.88 3.53 17.09
CA LYS A 248 10.61 4.21 16.02
C LYS A 248 11.59 3.28 15.32
N GLY A 249 11.67 3.39 13.99
CA GLY A 249 12.60 2.65 13.13
C GLY A 249 12.66 3.27 11.74
N ALA A 250 13.10 2.49 10.75
CA ALA A 250 12.95 2.84 9.35
C ALA A 250 11.52 2.52 8.89
N VAL A 251 11.00 3.36 8.01
CA VAL A 251 9.68 3.22 7.38
C VAL A 251 9.89 3.17 5.89
N ARG A 252 9.22 2.23 5.23
CA ARG A 252 9.00 2.20 3.80
C ARG A 252 7.53 2.51 3.55
N GLU A 253 7.29 3.64 2.87
CA GLU A 253 5.94 4.10 2.53
C GLU A 253 5.63 3.91 1.04
N ASN A 254 4.39 4.19 0.66
CA ASN A 254 3.86 4.06 -0.71
C ASN A 254 3.99 2.63 -1.26
N MET A 255 3.79 1.65 -0.38
CA MET A 255 3.80 0.24 -0.75
C MET A 255 2.40 -0.24 -1.12
N ALA A 256 2.39 -1.33 -1.86
CA ALA A 256 1.25 -1.77 -2.61
C ALA A 256 1.14 -3.30 -2.72
N VAL A 257 1.50 -4.00 -1.65
CA VAL A 257 1.80 -5.43 -1.78
C VAL A 257 0.61 -6.30 -1.32
N PRO A 258 -0.07 -7.02 -2.23
CA PRO A 258 -1.14 -7.93 -1.85
C PRO A 258 -0.53 -9.17 -1.21
N VAL A 259 -0.78 -9.37 0.08
CA VAL A 259 -0.39 -10.57 0.82
C VAL A 259 -1.58 -11.48 1.03
N THR A 260 -1.42 -12.79 0.78
CA THR A 260 -2.48 -13.77 0.97
C THR A 260 -1.93 -15.15 1.31
N ASN A 261 -2.78 -15.97 1.92
CA ASN A 261 -2.52 -17.40 2.13
C ASN A 261 -3.01 -18.26 0.95
N ASP A 262 -3.66 -17.66 -0.04
CA ASP A 262 -4.10 -18.37 -1.23
C ASP A 262 -2.90 -18.93 -2.00
N GLU A 263 -3.13 -20.04 -2.69
CA GLU A 263 -2.08 -20.70 -3.46
C GLU A 263 -1.53 -19.76 -4.55
N GLY A 264 -0.21 -19.56 -4.55
CA GLY A 264 0.47 -18.65 -5.49
C GLY A 264 0.49 -17.18 -5.05
N GLY A 265 -0.05 -16.85 -3.88
CA GLY A 265 0.00 -15.50 -3.34
C GLY A 265 1.29 -15.17 -2.58
N LEU A 266 1.66 -13.89 -2.54
CA LEU A 266 2.77 -13.39 -1.72
C LEU A 266 2.42 -13.56 -0.24
N LYS A 267 3.35 -14.09 0.55
CA LYS A 267 3.09 -14.43 1.96
C LYS A 267 4.20 -14.00 2.91
N TYR A 268 5.45 -14.08 2.47
CA TYR A 268 6.60 -13.82 3.32
C TYR A 268 7.30 -12.54 2.89
N LEU A 269 7.64 -11.68 3.84
CA LEU A 269 8.68 -10.69 3.65
C LEU A 269 10.03 -11.42 3.72
N TYR A 270 10.79 -11.34 2.63
CA TYR A 270 12.17 -11.79 2.54
C TYR A 270 13.11 -10.59 2.57
N PHE A 271 14.22 -10.74 3.28
CA PHE A 271 15.35 -9.81 3.23
C PHE A 271 16.62 -10.51 3.71
N LYS A 272 17.78 -10.00 3.29
CA LYS A 272 19.06 -10.33 3.89
C LYS A 272 19.34 -9.35 5.02
N VAL A 273 19.87 -9.83 6.13
CA VAL A 273 20.14 -9.00 7.31
C VAL A 273 21.46 -9.31 7.95
N ARG A 274 22.10 -8.26 8.47
CA ARG A 274 23.26 -8.32 9.35
C ARG A 274 23.03 -7.39 10.53
N LYS A 275 23.30 -7.87 11.74
CA LYS A 275 23.13 -7.09 12.97
C LYS A 275 24.24 -7.40 13.98
N PRO A 276 24.78 -6.43 14.72
CA PRO A 276 25.83 -6.67 15.73
C PRO A 276 25.39 -7.47 16.97
N ALA A 277 24.12 -7.83 17.06
CA ALA A 277 23.52 -8.52 18.20
C ALA A 277 22.39 -9.45 17.75
N THR A 278 22.10 -10.45 18.58
CA THR A 278 21.07 -11.48 18.32
C THR A 278 19.75 -11.19 19.02
N ASP A 279 19.43 -9.92 19.27
CA ASP A 279 18.13 -9.49 19.77
C ASP A 279 17.15 -9.25 18.61
N VAL A 280 15.85 -9.27 18.92
CA VAL A 280 14.79 -9.24 17.91
C VAL A 280 14.79 -7.95 17.08
N ILE A 281 14.75 -8.10 15.76
CA ILE A 281 14.36 -7.08 14.80
C ILE A 281 12.84 -7.07 14.76
N THR A 282 12.22 -5.94 15.09
CA THR A 282 10.76 -5.83 15.05
C THR A 282 10.34 -5.36 13.68
N VAL A 283 9.33 -6.04 13.13
CA VAL A 283 8.71 -5.69 11.86
C VAL A 283 7.25 -5.37 12.11
N ASN A 284 6.80 -4.22 11.61
CA ASN A 284 5.37 -3.87 11.62
C ASN A 284 4.91 -3.74 10.17
N PHE A 285 3.87 -4.49 9.81
CA PHE A 285 3.14 -4.28 8.57
C PHE A 285 1.93 -3.40 8.86
N ILE A 286 1.77 -2.32 8.09
CA ILE A 286 0.53 -1.56 8.07
C ILE A 286 -0.34 -2.09 6.96
N LYS A 287 -1.51 -2.62 7.34
CA LYS A 287 -2.49 -3.20 6.44
C LYS A 287 -3.80 -2.44 6.53
N GLY A 288 -4.10 -1.63 5.52
CA GLY A 288 -5.09 -0.55 5.69
C GLY A 288 -4.70 0.37 6.85
N ASP A 289 -5.53 0.41 7.90
CA ASP A 289 -5.30 1.18 9.14
C ASP A 289 -4.79 0.32 10.32
N GLU A 290 -4.58 -0.98 10.12
CA GLU A 290 -4.19 -1.91 11.19
C GLU A 290 -2.67 -2.14 11.23
N SER A 291 -2.11 -2.18 12.45
CA SER A 291 -0.72 -2.57 12.68
C SER A 291 -0.59 -4.05 13.00
N HIS A 292 0.28 -4.75 12.27
CA HIS A 292 0.63 -6.14 12.51
C HIS A 292 2.11 -6.28 12.89
N PHE A 293 2.38 -6.41 14.18
CA PHE A 293 3.72 -6.57 14.73
C PHE A 293 4.18 -8.03 14.72
N THR A 294 5.39 -8.24 14.25
CA THR A 294 6.12 -9.52 14.26
C THR A 294 7.62 -9.21 14.35
N GLY A 295 8.47 -10.20 14.12
CA GLY A 295 9.90 -9.98 14.12
C GLY A 295 10.73 -11.16 13.67
N TYR A 296 12.02 -10.91 13.62
CA TYR A 296 13.04 -11.90 13.28
C TYR A 296 14.22 -11.73 14.24
N THR A 297 14.76 -12.83 14.74
CA THR A 297 15.90 -12.82 15.65
C THR A 297 17.10 -13.41 14.95
N PRO A 298 18.16 -12.62 14.73
CA PRO A 298 19.39 -13.13 14.16
C PRO A 298 19.98 -14.30 14.92
N SER A 299 20.43 -15.31 14.17
CA SER A 299 21.02 -16.52 14.73
C SER A 299 22.44 -16.28 15.26
N GLU A 300 23.18 -15.39 14.62
CA GLU A 300 24.54 -15.01 14.98
C GLU A 300 24.75 -13.50 14.82
N ALA A 301 25.50 -12.90 15.74
CA ALA A 301 25.90 -11.50 15.61
C ALA A 301 26.90 -11.34 14.45
N ASP A 302 26.83 -10.18 13.79
CA ASP A 302 27.79 -9.70 12.80
C ASP A 302 27.94 -10.56 11.53
N LYS A 303 26.99 -11.44 11.25
CA LYS A 303 26.91 -12.25 10.03
C LYS A 303 25.70 -11.89 9.18
N TRP A 304 25.83 -12.01 7.86
CA TRP A 304 24.69 -11.96 6.97
C TRP A 304 23.89 -13.26 7.05
N GLU A 305 22.58 -13.14 7.09
CA GLU A 305 21.64 -14.25 7.02
C GLU A 305 20.41 -13.85 6.21
N GLU A 306 19.69 -14.85 5.70
CA GLU A 306 18.41 -14.66 5.03
C GLU A 306 17.27 -14.78 6.05
N ALA A 307 16.41 -13.77 6.10
CA ALA A 307 15.27 -13.71 6.97
C ALA A 307 13.97 -13.87 6.19
N TYR A 308 13.04 -14.65 6.73
CA TYR A 308 11.68 -14.81 6.21
C TYR A 308 10.68 -14.55 7.33
N ILE A 309 9.86 -13.51 7.17
CA ILE A 309 8.81 -13.15 8.11
C ILE A 309 7.47 -13.41 7.45
N ASP A 310 6.62 -14.22 8.09
CA ASP A 310 5.24 -14.40 7.65
C ASP A 310 4.49 -13.07 7.83
N ALA A 311 4.01 -12.50 6.72
CA ALA A 311 3.29 -11.24 6.75
C ALA A 311 1.86 -11.40 7.29
N GLY A 312 1.38 -12.63 7.51
CA GLY A 312 0.16 -12.93 8.28
C GLY A 312 -0.89 -13.74 7.52
N VAL A 313 -1.99 -14.03 8.25
CA VAL A 313 -2.92 -15.13 7.95
C VAL A 313 -4.16 -14.77 7.09
N LYS A 314 -4.35 -13.52 6.70
CA LYS A 314 -5.50 -13.04 5.91
C LYS A 314 -5.04 -12.33 4.63
N THR A 315 -5.84 -12.46 3.58
CA THR A 315 -5.73 -11.66 2.35
C THR A 315 -5.86 -10.18 2.69
N ASP A 316 -4.81 -9.41 2.42
CA ASP A 316 -4.73 -8.00 2.79
C ASP A 316 -3.66 -7.27 1.97
N LEU A 317 -3.59 -5.95 2.09
CA LEU A 317 -2.67 -5.10 1.36
C LEU A 317 -1.69 -4.45 2.32
N VAL A 318 -0.40 -4.70 2.15
CA VAL A 318 0.64 -4.03 2.93
C VAL A 318 0.95 -2.67 2.31
N ASN A 319 0.60 -1.61 3.02
CA ASN A 319 0.74 -0.21 2.59
C ASN A 319 2.01 0.45 3.14
N GLN A 320 2.49 -0.01 4.30
CA GLN A 320 3.75 0.44 4.88
C GLN A 320 4.46 -0.72 5.58
N LEU A 321 5.78 -0.66 5.59
CA LEU A 321 6.66 -1.59 6.31
C LEU A 321 7.55 -0.80 7.26
N TYR A 322 7.60 -1.22 8.52
CA TYR A 322 8.51 -0.67 9.52
C TYR A 322 9.55 -1.71 9.87
N LEU A 323 10.82 -1.33 9.81
CA LEU A 323 11.94 -2.16 10.23
C LEU A 323 12.65 -1.49 11.40
N ARG A 324 12.68 -2.19 12.53
CA ARG A 324 13.26 -1.68 13.76
C ARG A 324 14.42 -2.56 14.23
N PRO A 325 15.63 -1.99 14.42
CA PRO A 325 16.78 -2.70 14.96
C PRO A 325 16.49 -3.41 16.28
N GLY A 326 15.86 -2.76 17.25
CA GLY A 326 15.56 -3.33 18.58
C GLY A 326 14.91 -2.30 19.50
N ASN A 327 14.92 -2.56 20.82
CA ASN A 327 14.39 -1.62 21.84
C ASN A 327 15.46 -0.69 22.43
N THR A 328 16.74 -0.98 22.22
CA THR A 328 17.92 -0.25 22.72
C THR A 328 18.71 0.34 21.55
N PRO A 329 19.64 1.29 21.79
CA PRO A 329 20.51 1.77 20.73
C PRO A 329 21.15 0.59 19.99
N SER A 330 20.96 0.56 18.68
CA SER A 330 21.31 -0.57 17.83
C SER A 330 21.32 -0.15 16.38
N GLU A 331 21.94 -0.96 15.54
CA GLU A 331 21.98 -0.78 14.10
C GLU A 331 21.76 -2.11 13.39
N ILE A 332 21.24 -2.04 12.17
CA ILE A 332 21.04 -3.18 11.27
C ILE A 332 21.40 -2.76 9.85
N TRP A 333 21.92 -3.72 9.09
CA TRP A 333 22.06 -3.62 7.64
C TRP A 333 21.12 -4.62 6.99
N ILE A 334 20.38 -4.16 5.99
CA ILE A 334 19.33 -4.92 5.32
C ILE A 334 19.49 -4.77 3.82
N ASP A 335 19.24 -5.85 3.10
CA ASP A 335 19.34 -5.88 1.63
C ASP A 335 18.32 -6.84 1.03
N ASP A 336 18.11 -6.76 -0.28
CA ASP A 336 17.21 -7.59 -1.08
C ASP A 336 15.79 -7.71 -0.47
N ILE A 337 15.18 -6.59 -0.09
CA ILE A 337 13.86 -6.58 0.54
C ILE A 337 12.78 -6.82 -0.51
N ARG A 338 12.02 -7.91 -0.37
CA ARG A 338 10.91 -8.26 -1.27
C ARG A 338 9.88 -9.16 -0.61
N PHE A 339 8.68 -9.23 -1.18
CA PHE A 339 7.72 -10.25 -0.80
C PHE A 339 7.83 -11.48 -1.70
N VAL A 340 7.66 -12.65 -1.12
CA VAL A 340 7.76 -13.96 -1.79
C VAL A 340 6.61 -14.87 -1.38
N GLU A 341 6.21 -15.76 -2.29
CA GLU A 341 5.10 -16.71 -2.06
C GLU A 341 5.47 -17.78 -1.02
N LYS A 342 6.73 -18.21 -1.02
CA LYS A 342 7.21 -19.36 -0.25
C LYS A 342 8.55 -19.01 0.38
N ARG A 343 8.81 -19.59 1.55
CA ARG A 343 10.16 -19.60 2.11
C ARG A 343 11.03 -20.47 1.21
N GLU A 344 12.05 -19.90 0.61
CA GLU A 344 13.12 -20.70 0.03
C GLU A 344 13.99 -21.13 1.21
N LEU A 345 13.81 -22.36 1.66
CA LEU A 345 14.60 -22.91 2.76
C LEU A 345 16.05 -23.10 2.27
N THR A 346 16.90 -22.14 2.56
CA THR A 346 18.35 -22.20 2.37
C THR A 346 19.00 -22.84 3.60
N GLY A 347 18.65 -24.10 3.88
CA GLY A 347 19.20 -24.84 5.03
C GLY A 347 18.22 -25.87 5.60
N ILE A 348 18.76 -26.86 6.32
CA ILE A 348 17.96 -27.87 7.02
C ILE A 348 17.23 -27.18 8.18
N GLY A 349 15.99 -26.77 7.96
CA GLY A 349 15.08 -26.33 9.02
C GLY A 349 14.41 -27.53 9.69
N ASP A 350 14.24 -27.47 11.01
CA ASP A 350 13.56 -28.50 11.79
C ASP A 350 12.14 -28.74 11.27
N ILE A 351 11.87 -29.97 10.86
CA ILE A 351 10.54 -30.41 10.43
C ILE A 351 9.74 -30.72 11.71
N GLN A 352 8.70 -29.93 12.00
CA GLN A 352 7.71 -30.32 13.01
C GLN A 352 7.00 -31.59 12.54
N ALA A 353 7.15 -32.67 13.31
CA ALA A 353 6.48 -33.92 13.08
C ALA A 353 4.97 -33.76 13.33
N ALA A 354 4.15 -33.96 12.29
CA ALA A 354 2.74 -34.27 12.49
C ALA A 354 2.66 -35.70 13.04
N HIS A 355 2.22 -35.85 14.28
CA HIS A 355 1.91 -37.15 14.87
C HIS A 355 0.70 -37.76 14.15
N ALA A 356 0.94 -38.66 13.20
CA ALA A 356 -0.04 -39.62 12.70
C ALA A 356 0.52 -41.03 12.86
N ALA A 357 -0.34 -41.99 13.18
CA ALA A 357 -0.01 -43.35 13.60
C ALA A 357 0.58 -44.27 12.52
N ASP A 358 0.88 -43.74 11.34
CA ASP A 358 1.56 -44.44 10.25
C ASP A 358 2.88 -43.75 9.97
N ALA A 359 3.94 -44.53 9.71
CA ALA A 359 5.33 -44.10 9.65
C ALA A 359 5.52 -42.69 9.01
N PRO A 360 6.28 -41.78 9.65
CA PRO A 360 6.39 -40.40 9.19
C PRO A 360 6.93 -40.36 7.76
N THR A 361 6.15 -39.77 6.85
CA THR A 361 6.58 -39.49 5.48
C THR A 361 7.26 -38.13 5.47
N TYR A 362 8.54 -38.09 5.11
CA TYR A 362 9.31 -36.85 5.03
C TYR A 362 9.39 -36.37 3.57
N THR A 363 8.95 -35.13 3.32
CA THR A 363 9.12 -34.48 2.01
C THR A 363 10.36 -33.59 2.08
N VAL A 364 11.46 -34.05 1.48
CA VAL A 364 12.68 -33.23 1.32
C VAL A 364 12.58 -32.50 -0.02
N SER A 365 12.47 -31.17 0.01
CA SER A 365 12.50 -30.31 -1.18
C SER A 365 13.74 -29.40 -1.12
N GLY A 366 14.41 -29.19 -2.26
CA GLY A 366 15.39 -28.11 -2.41
C GLY A 366 16.89 -28.47 -2.40
N VAL A 367 17.29 -29.73 -2.19
CA VAL A 367 18.73 -30.05 -2.16
C VAL A 367 19.30 -30.24 -3.58
N ARG A 368 20.11 -29.28 -4.06
CA ARG A 368 21.06 -29.51 -5.17
C ARG A 368 22.42 -29.90 -4.58
N VAL A 369 22.82 -31.17 -4.74
CA VAL A 369 24.18 -31.62 -4.42
C VAL A 369 24.97 -31.85 -5.72
N SER A 370 26.20 -31.36 -5.77
CA SER A 370 27.17 -31.70 -6.82
C SER A 370 27.38 -33.22 -6.86
N GLU A 371 27.32 -33.85 -8.04
CA GLU A 371 27.61 -35.29 -8.20
C GLU A 371 29.08 -35.63 -7.91
N ASN A 372 29.97 -34.65 -8.04
CA ASN A 372 31.41 -34.84 -7.85
C ASN A 372 31.76 -34.63 -6.37
N GLY A 373 32.41 -35.64 -5.77
CA GLY A 373 32.96 -35.56 -4.41
C GLY A 373 32.01 -35.91 -3.28
N LEU A 374 30.89 -36.61 -3.55
CA LEU A 374 29.96 -37.02 -2.50
C LEU A 374 30.62 -38.03 -1.54
N PRO A 375 30.54 -37.80 -0.21
CA PRO A 375 30.93 -38.80 0.77
C PRO A 375 30.03 -40.04 0.69
N LYS A 376 30.48 -41.15 1.28
CA LYS A 376 29.71 -42.40 1.32
C LYS A 376 28.36 -42.16 2.01
N GLY A 377 27.27 -42.52 1.34
CA GLY A 377 25.94 -42.21 1.85
C GLY A 377 24.78 -42.58 0.92
N ILE A 378 23.57 -42.27 1.37
CA ILE A 378 22.32 -42.47 0.63
C ILE A 378 21.80 -41.10 0.19
N TYR A 379 21.43 -41.00 -1.09
CA TYR A 379 20.97 -39.75 -1.70
C TYR A 379 19.67 -39.96 -2.50
N ILE A 380 18.89 -38.89 -2.66
CA ILE A 380 17.64 -38.89 -3.45
C ILE A 380 17.73 -37.84 -4.55
N LYS A 381 17.50 -38.23 -5.81
CA LYS A 381 17.44 -37.34 -6.98
C LYS A 381 16.25 -37.73 -7.86
N GLY A 382 15.38 -36.77 -8.17
CA GLY A 382 14.19 -37.01 -9.01
C GLY A 382 13.28 -38.13 -8.50
N GLY A 383 13.12 -38.25 -7.17
CA GLY A 383 12.30 -39.30 -6.54
C GLY A 383 12.94 -40.70 -6.51
N LYS A 384 14.19 -40.86 -6.95
CA LYS A 384 14.90 -42.15 -6.93
C LYS A 384 16.05 -42.14 -5.94
N LYS A 385 16.17 -43.22 -5.17
CA LYS A 385 17.26 -43.47 -4.21
C LYS A 385 18.50 -43.98 -4.95
N PHE A 386 19.67 -43.44 -4.61
CA PHE A 386 20.97 -43.98 -5.02
C PHE A 386 21.96 -44.01 -3.86
N ILE A 387 22.97 -44.88 -3.96
CA ILE A 387 23.94 -45.14 -2.90
C ILE A 387 25.33 -44.86 -3.45
N VAL A 388 26.06 -43.95 -2.79
CA VAL A 388 27.48 -43.69 -3.04
C VAL A 388 28.27 -44.58 -2.08
N LYS A 389 29.04 -45.51 -2.63
CA LYS A 389 29.73 -46.58 -1.88
C LYS A 389 31.14 -46.24 -1.48
#